data_AF-A0A7X2MG02-F1
#
_entry.id   AF-A0A7X2MG02-F1
#
_cell.length_a   1.000
_cell.length_b   1.000
_cell.length_c   1.000
_cell.angle_alpha   90.00
_cell.angle_beta   90.00
_cell.angle_gamma   90.00
#
_symmetry.space_group_name_H-M   'P 1'
#
loop_
_entity.id
_entity.type
_entity.pdbx_description
1 polymer ?
#
loop_
_entity_poly.entity_id
_entity_poly.type
_entity_poly.pdbx_seq_one_letter_code
_entity_poly.pdbx_strand_id
1 'polypeptide(L)' 'MSKTQNHQKVILVGDGAVGSSYAYAMALQGTAEEFGIVDVVKERTEGDALDLFDA' A
#
# COMPACT_ATOMS: atom_id res chain seq x y z
N MET A 1 21.80 13.10 16.98
CA MET A 1 21.74 12.07 15.93
C MET A 1 20.41 12.24 15.20
N SER A 2 20.45 12.62 13.93
CA SER A 2 19.25 12.82 13.11
C SER A 2 18.49 11.51 13.00
N LYS A 3 17.28 11.42 13.58
CA LYS A 3 16.34 10.32 13.30
C LYS A 3 15.74 10.57 11.92
N THR A 4 16.49 10.31 10.87
CA THR A 4 15.90 10.05 9.56
C THR A 4 16.08 8.56 9.34
N GLN A 5 15.26 7.77 10.03
CA GLN A 5 15.08 6.37 9.63
C GLN A 5 14.49 6.44 8.22
N ASN A 6 15.13 5.80 7.25
CA ASN A 6 14.63 5.72 5.87
C ASN A 6 13.36 4.86 5.90
N HIS A 7 12.23 5.45 6.28
CA HIS A 7 10.92 4.82 6.23
C HIS A 7 10.46 4.83 4.78
N GLN A 8 10.31 3.66 4.15
CA GLN A 8 9.81 3.58 2.78
C GLN A 8 8.31 3.86 2.76
N LYS A 9 7.96 5.10 2.43
CA LYS A 9 6.58 5.52 2.19
C LYS A 9 6.23 5.38 0.72
N VAL A 10 5.16 4.64 0.42
CA VAL A 10 4.70 4.37 -0.93
C VAL A 10 3.23 4.76 -1.07
N ILE A 11 2.91 5.47 -2.16
CA ILE A 11 1.53 5.79 -2.53
C ILE A 11 1.24 5.11 -3.87
N LEU A 12 0.26 4.22 -3.86
CA LEU A 12 -0.28 3.58 -5.06
C LEU A 12 -1.48 4.37 -5.57
N VAL A 13 -1.47 4.73 -6.84
CA VAL A 13 -2.61 5.39 -7.51
C VAL A 13 -3.22 4.41 -8.51
N GLY A 14 -4.46 4.00 -8.25
CA GLY A 14 -5.17 2.96 -8.99
C GLY A 14 -4.97 1.57 -8.38
N ASP A 15 -6.01 1.01 -7.77
CA ASP A 15 -6.00 -0.32 -7.12
C ASP A 15 -6.62 -1.44 -7.98
N GLY A 16 -6.86 -1.20 -9.26
CA GLY A 16 -7.34 -2.24 -10.18
C GLY A 16 -6.41 -3.47 -10.18
N ALA A 17 -6.75 -4.51 -10.94
CA ALA A 17 -6.05 -5.81 -10.90
C ALA A 17 -4.50 -5.75 -10.88
N VAL A 18 -3.89 -4.79 -11.59
CA VAL A 18 -2.44 -4.57 -11.59
C VAL A 18 -1.96 -3.91 -10.29
N GLY A 19 -2.64 -2.85 -9.85
CA GLY A 19 -2.28 -2.09 -8.66
C GLY A 19 -2.40 -2.92 -7.39
N SER A 20 -3.50 -3.65 -7.21
CA SER A 20 -3.71 -4.54 -6.06
C SER A 20 -2.68 -5.66 -6.01
N SER A 21 -2.33 -6.28 -7.14
CA SER A 21 -1.26 -7.30 -7.21
C SER A 21 0.10 -6.72 -6.81
N TYR A 22 0.39 -5.49 -7.22
CA TYR A 22 1.63 -4.80 -6.87
C TYR A 22 1.67 -4.45 -5.37
N ALA A 23 0.58 -3.93 -4.82
CA ALA A 23 0.44 -3.67 -3.39
C ALA A 23 0.65 -4.92 -2.55
N TYR A 24 0.03 -6.04 -2.95
CA TYR A 24 0.16 -7.32 -2.26
C TYR A 24 1.61 -7.84 -2.28
N ALA A 25 2.28 -7.77 -3.44
CA ALA A 25 3.68 -8.16 -3.54
C ALA A 25 4.61 -7.31 -2.65
N MET A 26 4.36 -5.99 -2.56
CA MET A 26 5.13 -5.10 -1.68
C MET A 26 4.91 -5.38 -0.20
N ALA A 27 3.67 -5.70 0.20
CA ALA A 27 3.33 -6.11 1.56
C ALA A 27 4.11 -7.38 1.94
N LEU A 28 4.04 -8.42 1.09
CA LEU A 28 4.77 -9.68 1.31
C LEU A 28 6.30 -9.51 1.38
N GLN A 29 6.86 -8.58 0.62
CA GLN A 29 8.31 -8.31 0.62
C GLN A 29 8.74 -7.37 1.77
N GLY A 30 7.81 -6.80 2.54
CA GLY A 30 8.09 -5.85 3.60
C GLY A 30 8.79 -4.57 3.12
N THR A 31 8.62 -4.21 1.85
CA THR A 31 9.38 -3.11 1.22
C THR A 31 8.70 -1.75 1.37
N ALA A 32 7.40 -1.73 1.70
CA ALA A 32 6.66 -0.52 2.02
C ALA A 32 6.28 -0.53 3.51
N GLU A 33 7.03 0.23 4.31
CA GLU A 33 6.76 0.36 5.75
C GLU A 33 5.54 1.26 6.02
N GLU A 34 5.24 2.18 5.10
CA GLU A 34 4.02 2.98 5.10
C GLU A 34 3.40 2.96 3.70
N PHE A 35 2.15 2.48 3.60
CA PHE A 35 1.46 2.29 2.33
C PHE A 35 0.14 3.07 2.27
N GLY A 36 -0.08 3.80 1.19
CA GLY A 36 -1.35 4.49 0.91
C GLY A 36 -1.89 4.15 -0.47
N ILE A 37 -3.21 4.01 -0.59
CA ILE A 37 -3.90 3.72 -1.85
C ILE A 37 -4.83 4.87 -2.19
N VAL A 38 -4.79 5.31 -3.45
CA VAL A 38 -5.66 6.35 -4.00
C VAL A 38 -6.38 5.77 -5.21
N ASP A 39 -7.70 5.69 -5.12
CA ASP A 39 -8.57 5.31 -6.23
C ASP A 39 -9.84 6.16 -6.23
N VAL A 40 -10.61 6.09 -7.31
CA VAL A 40 -11.91 6.73 -7.43
C VAL A 40 -13.02 5.93 -6.75
N VAL A 41 -12.86 4.60 -6.62
CA VAL A 41 -13.86 3.71 -6.01
C VAL A 41 -13.58 3.50 -4.53
N LYS A 42 -14.02 4.44 -3.71
CA LYS A 42 -13.68 4.51 -2.28
C LYS A 42 -14.01 3.23 -1.48
N GLU A 43 -15.21 2.66 -1.60
CA GLU A 43 -15.58 1.50 -0.77
C GLU A 43 -14.71 0.27 -1.09
N ARG A 44 -14.37 0.06 -2.37
CA ARG A 44 -13.48 -1.03 -2.77
C ARG A 44 -12.07 -0.80 -2.25
N THR A 45 -11.56 0.43 -2.37
CA THR A 45 -10.22 0.77 -1.91
C THR A 45 -10.04 0.68 -0.41
N GLU A 46 -11.07 1.01 0.37
CA GLU A 46 -11.06 0.78 1.81
C GLU A 46 -10.99 -0.72 2.14
N GLY A 47 -11.75 -1.56 1.43
CA GLY A 47 -11.67 -3.01 1.55
C GLY A 47 -10.29 -3.57 1.18
N ASP A 48 -9.78 -3.21 0.00
CA ASP A 48 -8.46 -3.65 -0.49
C ASP A 48 -7.34 -3.19 0.46
N ALA A 49 -7.45 -1.99 1.07
CA ALA A 49 -6.49 -1.51 2.06
C ALA A 49 -6.53 -2.28 3.39
N LEU A 50 -7.72 -2.69 3.85
CA LEU A 50 -7.88 -3.52 5.05
C LEU A 50 -7.30 -4.92 4.81
N ASP A 51 -7.59 -5.53 3.66
CA ASP A 51 -7.05 -6.82 3.28
C ASP A 51 -5.52 -6.80 3.21
N LEU A 52 -4.92 -5.71 2.70
CA LEU A 52 -3.47 -5.52 2.66
C LEU A 52 -2.84 -5.28 4.04
N PHE A 53 -3.58 -4.73 4.99
CA PHE A 53 -3.10 -4.53 6.36
C PHE A 53 -3.06 -5.82 7.16
N ASP A 54 -4.00 -6.74 6.89
CA ASP A 54 -4.08 -8.06 7.52
C ASP A 54 -3.15 -9.12 6.87
N ALA A 55 -2.57 -8.82 5.71
CA ALA A 55 -1.70 -9.72 4.92
C ALA A 55 -0.24 -9.77 5.42
#